data_AF-A0AAI9ZP24-F1
#
_entry.id   AF-A0AAI9ZP24-F1
#
_cell.length_a   1.000
_cell.length_b   1.000
_cell.length_c   1.000
_cell.angle_alpha   90.00
_cell.angle_beta   90.00
_cell.angle_gamma   90.00
#
_symmetry.space_group_name_H-M   'P 1'
#
loop_
_entity.id
_entity.type
_entity.pdbx_description
1 polymer ?
#
loop_
_entity_poly.entity_id
_entity_poly.type
_entity_poly.pdbx_seq_one_letter_code
_entity_poly.pdbx_strand_id
1 'polypeptide(L)'
;MADSDAHTPSPAPSIGPRIAPPSKRQRRFKPGVAALREIRKIQQSTSFCLQKTLFQRLVREVTQSTKHAEHEGGLRIQASASEALQVASEDLLTSVFEMSNLAAIHAHRVTIQQKDMVLVKNILTIGDHLGTA
;
A
#
# COMPACT_ATOMS: atom_id res chain seq x y z
N MET A 1 13.34 -50.99 -61.33
CA MET A 1 13.12 -51.03 -59.87
C MET A 1 13.80 -49.81 -59.28
N ALA A 2 13.09 -49.08 -58.40
CA ALA A 2 13.36 -47.75 -57.86
C ALA A 2 12.94 -46.60 -58.80
N ASP A 3 11.70 -46.08 -58.70
CA ASP A 3 11.13 -45.16 -57.69
C ASP A 3 11.55 -43.69 -57.97
N SER A 4 10.60 -42.81 -58.34
CA SER A 4 9.92 -41.84 -57.45
C SER A 4 10.95 -40.78 -56.96
N ASP A 5 10.87 -39.49 -57.29
CA ASP A 5 9.79 -38.56 -57.01
C ASP A 5 9.98 -37.24 -57.80
N ALA A 6 8.94 -36.79 -58.50
CA ALA A 6 8.86 -35.42 -59.01
C ALA A 6 8.44 -34.48 -57.86
N HIS A 7 9.40 -33.79 -57.26
CA HIS A 7 9.14 -32.78 -56.24
C HIS A 7 8.60 -31.50 -56.87
N THR A 8 7.28 -31.34 -56.92
CA THR A 8 6.63 -30.06 -57.22
C THR A 8 6.72 -29.13 -56.00
N PRO A 9 7.08 -27.84 -56.16
CA PRO A 9 7.07 -26.92 -55.04
C PRO A 9 5.63 -26.57 -54.67
N SER A 10 5.24 -26.91 -53.44
CA SER A 10 3.97 -26.53 -52.82
C SER A 10 3.87 -24.99 -52.72
N PRO A 11 2.72 -24.35 -53.04
CA PRO A 11 2.59 -22.91 -52.92
C PRO A 11 2.59 -22.51 -51.44
N ALA A 12 3.47 -21.56 -51.09
CA ALA A 12 3.51 -20.97 -49.76
C ALA A 12 2.14 -20.37 -49.39
N PRO A 13 1.67 -20.51 -48.14
CA PRO A 13 0.42 -19.89 -47.72
C PRO A 13 0.59 -18.36 -47.81
N SER A 14 -0.27 -17.70 -48.59
CA SER A 14 -0.32 -16.24 -48.64
C SER A 14 -0.71 -15.71 -47.26
N ILE A 15 0.26 -15.18 -46.51
CA ILE A 15 -0.01 -14.46 -45.28
C ILE A 15 -0.66 -13.14 -45.68
N GLY A 16 -1.99 -13.14 -45.79
CA GLY A 16 -2.77 -11.92 -45.84
C GLY A 16 -2.50 -11.05 -44.61
N PRO A 17 -2.70 -9.73 -44.68
CA PRO A 17 -2.37 -8.83 -43.59
C PRO A 17 -3.10 -9.27 -42.31
N ARG A 18 -2.31 -9.67 -41.31
CA ARG A 18 -2.80 -10.03 -39.98
C ARG A 18 -3.38 -8.77 -39.34
N ILE A 19 -4.69 -8.59 -39.46
CA ILE A 19 -5.41 -7.53 -38.75
C ILE A 19 -5.21 -7.79 -37.25
N ALA A 20 -4.38 -6.97 -36.61
CA ALA A 20 -4.20 -7.02 -35.18
C ALA A 20 -5.57 -6.77 -34.51
N PRO A 21 -5.96 -7.57 -33.49
CA PRO A 21 -7.23 -7.34 -32.82
C PRO A 21 -7.26 -5.93 -32.26
N PRO A 22 -8.39 -5.20 -32.37
CA PRO A 22 -8.48 -3.84 -31.86
C PRO A 22 -8.11 -3.85 -30.37
N SER A 23 -7.10 -3.06 -30.00
CA SER A 23 -6.68 -2.91 -28.61
C SER A 23 -7.90 -2.46 -27.80
N LYS A 24 -8.41 -3.34 -26.92
CA LYS A 24 -9.54 -3.00 -26.05
C LYS A 24 -9.17 -1.75 -25.26
N ARG A 25 -9.82 -0.63 -25.55
CA ARG A 25 -9.62 0.63 -24.80
C ARG A 25 -9.78 0.31 -23.31
N GLN A 26 -8.75 0.59 -22.51
CA GLN A 26 -8.84 0.44 -21.06
C GLN A 26 -9.99 1.31 -20.55
N ARG A 27 -11.05 0.67 -20.05
CA ARG A 27 -12.21 1.38 -19.50
C ARG A 27 -11.79 2.04 -18.18
N ARG A 28 -11.84 3.36 -18.12
CA ARG A 28 -11.61 4.12 -16.90
C ARG A 28 -12.77 3.90 -15.93
N PHE A 29 -12.47 3.59 -14.67
CA PHE A 29 -13.48 3.54 -13.62
C PHE A 29 -14.05 4.94 -13.37
N LYS A 30 -15.34 5.00 -13.02
CA LYS A 30 -15.95 6.24 -12.52
C LYS A 30 -15.21 6.71 -11.25
N PRO A 31 -15.11 8.02 -11.00
CA PRO A 31 -14.51 8.52 -9.77
C PRO A 31 -15.20 7.88 -8.55
N GLY A 32 -14.41 7.51 -7.54
CA GLY A 32 -14.87 6.80 -6.34
C GLY A 32 -14.99 5.28 -6.45
N VAL A 33 -15.26 4.71 -7.64
CA VAL A 33 -15.45 3.25 -7.79
C VAL A 33 -14.16 2.47 -7.51
N ALA A 34 -13.01 3.00 -7.97
CA ALA A 34 -11.71 2.39 -7.70
C ALA A 34 -11.38 2.43 -6.19
N ALA A 35 -11.60 3.58 -5.54
CA ALA A 35 -11.36 3.77 -4.12
C ALA A 35 -12.24 2.84 -3.25
N LEU A 36 -13.54 2.72 -3.56
CA LEU A 36 -14.44 1.81 -2.85
C LEU A 36 -14.02 0.34 -2.99
N ARG A 37 -13.51 -0.05 -4.16
CA ARG A 37 -12.98 -1.40 -4.37
C ARG A 37 -11.72 -1.64 -3.54
N GLU A 38 -10.84 -0.65 -3.49
CA GLU A 38 -9.61 -0.71 -2.71
C GLU A 38 -9.88 -0.78 -1.21
N ILE A 39 -10.80 0.05 -0.69
CA ILE A 39 -11.24 0.00 0.72
C ILE A 39 -11.72 -1.40 1.09
N ARG A 40 -12.62 -1.99 0.30
CA ARG A 40 -13.13 -3.34 0.55
C ARG A 40 -12.03 -4.39 0.52
N LYS A 41 -11.10 -4.27 -0.43
CA LYS A 41 -9.97 -5.20 -0.57
C LYS A 41 -9.05 -5.13 0.65
N ILE A 42 -8.67 -3.93 1.07
CA ILE A 42 -7.78 -3.71 2.23
C ILE A 42 -8.45 -4.19 3.51
N GLN A 43 -9.73 -3.85 3.73
CA GLN A 43 -10.50 -4.28 4.90
C GLN A 43 -10.72 -5.80 5.00
N GLN A 44 -10.74 -6.51 3.86
CA GLN A 44 -10.87 -7.97 3.84
C GLN A 44 -9.54 -8.68 4.14
N SER A 45 -8.41 -7.99 3.94
CA SER A 45 -7.07 -8.55 4.13
C SER A 45 -6.45 -8.09 5.45
N THR A 46 -5.51 -8.88 5.98
CA THR A 46 -4.73 -8.54 7.18
C THR A 46 -3.24 -8.35 6.86
N SER A 47 -2.90 -8.11 5.59
CA SER A 47 -1.52 -7.80 5.18
C SER A 47 -1.13 -6.39 5.62
N PHE A 48 0.13 -6.22 6.02
CA PHE A 48 0.70 -4.90 6.31
C PHE A 48 0.51 -3.92 5.15
N CYS A 49 0.04 -2.72 5.48
CA CYS A 49 -0.12 -1.62 4.52
C CYS A 49 1.21 -0.94 4.22
N LEU A 50 2.12 -0.89 5.21
CA LEU A 50 3.45 -0.32 5.04
C LEU A 50 4.48 -1.40 4.67
N GLN A 51 5.44 -1.03 3.81
CA GLN A 51 6.52 -1.92 3.44
C GLN A 51 7.43 -2.19 4.66
N LYS A 52 7.55 -3.45 5.08
CA LYS A 52 8.34 -3.88 6.25
C LYS A 52 9.76 -3.30 6.26
N THR A 53 10.44 -3.26 5.11
CA THR A 53 11.81 -2.72 5.00
C THR A 53 11.90 -1.24 5.35
N LEU A 54 10.92 -0.43 4.93
CA LEU A 54 10.91 1.01 5.22
C LEU A 54 10.62 1.25 6.70
N PHE A 55 9.67 0.52 7.27
CA PHE A 55 9.35 0.60 8.69
C PHE A 55 10.55 0.20 9.55
N GLN A 56 11.24 -0.88 9.21
CA GLN A 56 12.44 -1.31 9.92
C GLN A 56 13.58 -0.28 9.86
N ARG A 57 13.77 0.43 8.74
CA ARG A 57 14.75 1.51 8.65
C ARG A 57 14.38 2.67 9.57
N LEU A 58 13.11 3.08 9.56
CA LEU A 58 12.61 4.14 10.43
C LEU A 58 12.77 3.78 11.92
N VAL A 59 12.43 2.56 12.32
CA VAL A 59 12.59 2.11 13.71
C VAL A 59 14.07 2.15 14.12
N ARG A 60 15.00 1.77 13.23
CA ARG A 60 16.45 1.86 13.52
C ARG A 60 16.92 3.31 13.66
N GLU A 61 16.44 4.20 12.80
CA GLU A 61 16.76 5.64 12.86
C GLU A 61 16.29 6.25 14.19
N VAL A 62 15.04 5.99 14.59
CA VAL A 62 14.48 6.48 15.85
C VAL A 62 15.22 5.88 17.05
N THR A 63 15.48 4.58 17.05
CA THR A 63 16.16 3.92 18.18
C THR A 63 17.61 4.33 18.33
N GLN A 64 18.31 4.65 17.24
CA GLN A 64 19.67 5.22 17.29
C GLN A 64 19.70 6.59 17.97
N SER A 65 18.66 7.40 17.82
CA SER A 65 18.56 8.71 18.49
C SER A 65 18.24 8.63 20.00
N THR A 66 18.06 7.42 20.54
CA THR A 66 17.78 7.23 21.98
C THR A 66 19.08 7.10 22.78
N LYS A 67 19.15 7.76 23.95
CA LYS A 67 20.32 7.79 24.84
C LYS A 67 20.86 6.39 25.22
N HIS A 68 19.98 5.39 25.24
CA HIS A 68 20.35 3.99 25.52
C HIS A 68 21.19 3.35 24.39
N ALA A 69 20.92 3.71 23.13
CA ALA A 69 21.67 3.19 21.99
C ALA A 69 23.06 3.83 21.85
N GLU A 70 23.23 5.07 22.31
CA GLU A 70 24.52 5.77 22.31
C GLU A 70 25.53 5.15 23.28
N HIS A 71 25.06 4.67 24.45
CA HIS A 71 25.94 4.10 25.47
C HIS A 71 26.30 2.62 25.25
N GLU A 72 25.48 1.83 24.54
CA GLU A 72 25.63 0.37 24.44
C GLU A 72 26.08 -0.16 23.06
N GLY A 73 26.48 0.70 22.12
CA GLY A 73 27.00 0.25 20.81
C GLY A 73 25.91 -0.20 19.83
N GLY A 74 24.69 0.30 20.01
CA GLY A 74 23.54 0.10 19.10
C GLY A 74 22.55 -0.98 19.54
N LEU A 75 21.26 -0.63 19.52
CA LEU A 75 20.16 -1.52 19.90
C LEU A 75 19.91 -2.60 18.83
N ARG A 76 19.94 -3.88 19.25
CA ARG A 76 19.55 -5.01 18.40
C ARG A 76 18.06 -5.31 18.58
N ILE A 77 17.29 -5.17 17.50
CA ILE A 77 15.84 -5.40 17.52
C ILE A 77 15.53 -6.80 16.97
N GLN A 78 14.78 -7.59 17.73
CA GLN A 78 14.29 -8.90 17.29
C GLN A 78 13.28 -8.74 16.14
N ALA A 79 13.24 -9.70 15.21
CA ALA A 79 12.30 -9.68 14.09
C ALA A 79 10.83 -9.59 14.56
N SER A 80 10.43 -10.42 15.54
CA SER A 80 9.08 -10.41 16.13
C SER A 80 8.74 -9.09 16.82
N ALA A 81 9.71 -8.46 17.50
CA ALA A 81 9.52 -7.15 18.11
C ALA A 81 9.29 -6.07 17.04
N SER A 82 10.02 -6.11 15.93
CA SER A 82 9.81 -5.17 14.82
C SER A 82 8.43 -5.34 14.17
N GLU A 83 7.92 -6.57 14.08
CA GLU A 83 6.57 -6.84 13.57
C GLU A 83 5.50 -6.38 14.55
N ALA A 84 5.66 -6.62 15.85
CA ALA A 84 4.72 -6.14 16.87
C ALA A 84 4.62 -4.61 16.88
N LEU A 85 5.75 -3.89 16.76
CA LEU A 85 5.77 -2.44 16.62
C LEU A 85 5.01 -1.97 15.38
N GLN A 86 5.16 -2.69 14.26
CA GLN A 86 4.45 -2.36 13.03
C GLN A 86 2.95 -2.58 13.17
N VAL A 87 2.52 -3.71 13.74
CA VAL A 87 1.10 -4.00 14.01
C VAL A 87 0.48 -2.90 14.86
N ALA A 88 1.11 -2.54 15.98
CA ALA A 88 0.59 -1.49 16.87
C ALA A 88 0.53 -0.11 16.18
N SER A 89 1.52 0.20 15.35
CA SER A 89 1.57 1.48 14.62
C SER A 89 0.49 1.57 13.55
N GLU A 90 0.29 0.52 12.75
CA GLU A 90 -0.75 0.50 11.71
C GLU A 90 -2.16 0.47 12.29
N ASP A 91 -2.37 -0.21 13.41
CA ASP A 91 -3.64 -0.22 14.15
C ASP A 91 -3.99 1.18 14.67
N LEU A 92 -3.02 1.85 15.33
CA LEU A 92 -3.19 3.23 15.80
C LEU A 92 -3.52 4.19 14.64
N LEU A 93 -2.80 4.10 13.53
CA LEU A 93 -3.06 4.94 12.35
C LEU A 93 -4.46 4.68 11.78
N THR A 94 -4.88 3.41 11.69
CA THR A 94 -6.22 3.04 11.20
C THR A 94 -7.32 3.63 12.09
N SER A 95 -7.17 3.52 13.40
CA SER A 95 -8.10 4.12 14.38
C SER A 95 -8.19 5.65 14.24
N VAL A 96 -7.05 6.33 14.11
CA VAL A 96 -7.02 7.79 13.89
C VAL A 96 -7.69 8.18 12.56
N PHE A 97 -7.50 7.40 11.49
CA PHE A 97 -8.13 7.66 10.20
C PHE A 97 -9.63 7.41 10.23
N GLU A 98 -10.11 6.39 10.95
CA GLU A 98 -11.54 6.14 11.14
C GLU A 98 -12.21 7.33 11.83
N MET A 99 -11.64 7.80 12.93
CA MET A 99 -12.15 8.97 13.65
C MET A 99 -12.06 10.25 12.80
N SER A 100 -10.98 10.42 12.04
CA SER A 100 -10.82 11.59 11.15
C SER A 100 -11.86 11.57 10.02
N ASN A 101 -12.23 10.39 9.53
CA ASN A 101 -13.29 10.23 8.54
C ASN A 101 -14.66 10.59 9.14
N LEU A 102 -14.96 10.18 10.38
CA LEU A 102 -16.18 10.60 11.08
C LEU A 102 -16.24 12.12 11.28
N ALA A 103 -15.12 12.76 11.62
CA ALA A 103 -15.03 14.22 11.74
C ALA A 103 -15.26 14.93 10.40
N ALA A 104 -14.73 14.39 9.29
CA ALA A 104 -14.98 14.92 7.95
C ALA A 104 -16.47 14.81 7.57
N ILE A 105 -17.11 13.67 7.85
CA ILE A 105 -18.55 13.45 7.62
C ILE A 105 -19.40 14.40 8.47
N HIS A 106 -19.03 14.60 9.74
CA HIS A 106 -19.70 15.54 10.63
C HIS A 106 -19.68 16.98 10.07
N ALA A 107 -18.60 17.35 9.38
CA ALA A 107 -18.48 18.63 8.68
C ALA A 107 -19.03 18.62 7.23
N HIS A 108 -19.86 17.65 6.86
CA HIS A 108 -20.45 17.47 5.52
C HIS A 108 -19.43 17.35 4.37
N ARG A 109 -18.23 16.81 4.63
CA ARG A 109 -17.18 16.58 3.62
C ARG A 109 -16.94 15.09 3.42
N VAL A 110 -16.45 14.75 2.23
CA VAL A 110 -15.97 13.40 1.89
C VAL A 110 -14.44 13.31 1.96
N THR A 111 -13.73 14.43 1.82
CA THR A 111 -12.27 14.49 1.85
C THR A 111 -11.79 14.85 3.25
N ILE A 112 -10.98 13.96 3.84
CA ILE A 112 -10.26 14.20 5.10
C ILE A 112 -9.25 15.34 4.93
N GLN A 113 -9.13 16.19 5.95
CA GLN A 113 -8.21 17.33 5.99
C GLN A 113 -7.33 17.27 7.24
N GLN A 114 -6.22 18.03 7.24
CA GLN A 114 -5.32 18.09 8.39
C GLN A 114 -6.04 18.52 9.68
N LYS A 115 -7.00 19.44 9.59
CA LYS A 115 -7.80 19.89 10.73
C LYS A 115 -8.61 18.77 11.40
N ASP A 116 -9.04 17.76 10.63
CA ASP A 116 -9.78 16.61 11.14
C ASP A 116 -8.85 15.73 11.98
N MET A 117 -7.63 15.49 11.49
CA MET A 117 -6.62 14.73 12.23
C MET A 117 -6.12 15.47 13.47
N VAL A 118 -5.95 16.79 13.41
CA VAL A 118 -5.56 17.61 14.57
C VAL A 118 -6.65 17.55 15.64
N LEU A 119 -7.92 17.68 15.24
CA LEU A 119 -9.05 17.53 16.16
C LEU A 119 -9.04 16.16 16.84
N VAL A 120 -8.89 15.08 16.07
CA VAL A 120 -8.83 13.70 16.60
C VAL A 120 -7.67 13.52 17.57
N LYS A 121 -6.47 14.05 17.25
CA LYS A 121 -5.31 13.99 18.16
C LYS A 121 -5.55 14.73 19.48
N ASN A 122 -6.22 15.88 19.42
CA ASN A 122 -6.55 16.67 20.60
C ASN A 122 -7.59 15.94 21.48
N ILE A 123 -8.59 15.29 20.88
CA ILE A 123 -9.62 14.55 21.60
C ILE A 123 -9.08 13.25 22.19
N LEU A 124 -8.26 12.52 21.43
CA LEU A 124 -7.65 11.25 21.86
C LEU A 124 -6.52 11.43 22.87
N THR A 125 -6.21 12.67 23.27
CA THR A 125 -5.18 12.98 24.27
C THR A 125 -3.77 12.47 23.89
N ILE A 126 -3.54 12.02 22.64
CA ILE A 126 -2.22 11.61 22.14
C ILE A 126 -1.18 12.74 22.29
N GLY A 127 -1.66 14.00 22.34
CA GLY A 127 -0.85 15.19 22.61
C GLY A 127 -0.35 15.32 24.05
N ASP A 128 -1.10 14.90 25.07
CA ASP A 128 -0.73 15.22 26.46
C ASP A 128 0.31 14.24 27.03
N HIS A 129 0.55 13.11 26.36
CA HIS A 129 1.53 12.10 26.79
C HIS A 129 2.90 12.26 26.12
N LEU A 130 3.00 13.05 25.03
CA LEU A 130 4.19 13.16 24.19
C LEU A 130 4.89 14.54 24.23
N GLY A 131 4.48 15.45 25.13
CA GLY A 131 5.32 16.58 25.52
C GLY A 131 4.62 17.94 25.60
N THR A 132 4.17 18.26 26.80
CA THR A 132 4.37 19.59 27.41
C THR A 132 4.87 19.39 28.84
N ALA A 133 6.16 19.10 28.99
CA ALA A 133 7.04 19.39 30.13
C ALA A 133 8.42 18.74 29.87
#